data_AF-A0A536TZA8-F1
#
_entry.id   AF-A0A536TZA8-F1
#
_cell.length_a   1.000
_cell.length_b   1.000
_cell.length_c   1.000
_cell.angle_alpha   90.00
_cell.angle_beta   90.00
_cell.angle_gamma   90.00
#
_symmetry.space_group_name_H-M   'P 1'
#
loop_
_entity.id
_entity.type
_entity.pdbx_description
1 polymer ?
#
loop_
_entity_poly.entity_id
_entity_poly.type
_entity_poly.pdbx_seq_one_letter_code
_entity_poly.pdbx_strand_id
1 'polypeptide(L)'
;MKQETAEKMQVAAIPDNVVTGGATKGSFKLPGLNTSVTLGGYVKLDAVFSNPSAGVDTKGDLFLDPTAIAVGPTAGNNERNQVKFGARESRLFVKTNTPTSMGDLNTHVEFDFYGADGNESVSNSHGFRLRHAYGTLSNFLAGQTWTNFMNPASLPDTLDFGGPVGQIFDRQAQVRWTQPFGGSRSTMSGQWSVGLENPETVAQIPGGASFRADDDRFPDITGQVMFNTSIGKISMHGLVRQVRVDSAAAPAAVSQKWGGAVSVAGVIPAVGKDDFRFTASAGN
;
A
#
# COMPACT_ATOMS: atom_id res chain seq x y z
N MET A 1 -40.29 2.22 55.45
CA MET A 1 -40.46 2.74 54.08
C MET A 1 -39.41 3.82 53.86
N LYS A 2 -38.36 3.52 53.10
CA LYS A 2 -37.46 4.53 52.53
C LYS A 2 -37.26 4.12 51.07
N GLN A 3 -37.92 4.82 50.16
CA GLN A 3 -37.71 4.71 48.73
C GLN A 3 -36.47 5.54 48.39
N GLU A 4 -35.38 4.88 47.99
CA GLU A 4 -34.29 5.51 47.28
C GLU A 4 -34.72 5.69 45.82
N THR A 5 -35.03 6.92 45.44
CA THR A 5 -35.27 7.31 44.06
C THR A 5 -33.92 7.43 43.37
N ALA A 6 -33.57 6.46 42.52
CA ALA A 6 -32.44 6.58 41.62
C ALA A 6 -32.78 7.58 40.51
N GLU A 7 -32.32 8.82 40.64
CA GLU A 7 -32.33 9.79 39.55
C GLU A 7 -31.37 9.31 38.45
N LYS A 8 -31.94 8.83 37.34
CA LYS A 8 -31.20 8.68 36.10
C LYS A 8 -30.79 10.07 35.63
N MET A 9 -29.51 10.41 35.74
CA MET A 9 -28.95 11.59 35.07
C MET A 9 -29.27 11.49 33.58
N GLN A 10 -30.20 12.32 33.13
CA GLN A 10 -30.51 12.51 31.72
C GLN A 10 -29.35 13.31 31.14
N VAL A 11 -28.43 12.62 30.46
CA VAL A 11 -27.33 13.29 29.74
C VAL A 11 -27.99 14.20 28.71
N ALA A 12 -27.78 15.52 28.87
CA ALA A 12 -28.31 16.51 27.94
C ALA A 12 -27.89 16.14 26.51
N ALA A 13 -28.84 16.16 25.57
CA ALA A 13 -28.55 15.90 24.17
C ALA A 13 -27.53 16.95 23.69
N ILE A 14 -26.43 16.48 23.13
CA ILE A 14 -25.43 17.35 22.51
C ILE A 14 -26.10 17.99 21.28
N PRO A 15 -26.05 19.32 21.12
CA PRO A 15 -26.64 19.97 19.95
C PRO A 15 -26.07 19.42 18.64
N ASP A 16 -26.93 19.27 17.62
CA ASP A 16 -26.60 18.63 16.34
C ASP A 16 -25.52 19.36 15.52
N ASN A 17 -25.08 20.55 15.96
CA ASN A 17 -24.05 21.37 15.32
C ASN A 17 -22.68 21.34 16.03
N VAL A 18 -22.51 20.50 17.06
CA VAL A 18 -21.26 20.41 17.82
C VAL A 18 -20.40 19.23 17.34
N VAL A 19 -19.12 19.49 17.11
CA VAL A 19 -18.12 18.44 16.84
C VAL A 19 -17.83 17.69 18.14
N THR A 20 -18.01 16.37 18.14
CA THR A 20 -17.74 15.50 19.29
C THR A 20 -16.65 14.50 18.97
N GLY A 21 -16.08 13.85 20.00
CA GLY A 21 -15.10 12.77 19.81
C GLY A 21 -15.68 11.62 18.98
N GLY A 22 -14.91 11.14 18.01
CA GLY A 22 -15.30 10.04 17.12
C GLY A 22 -15.01 8.65 17.70
N ALA A 23 -15.21 7.62 16.88
CA ALA A 23 -15.08 6.21 17.23
C ALA A 23 -13.66 5.77 17.63
N THR A 24 -12.63 6.52 17.22
CA THR A 24 -11.22 6.23 17.56
C THR A 24 -10.50 7.48 18.08
N LYS A 25 -9.40 7.28 18.81
CA LYS A 25 -8.57 8.37 19.33
C LYS A 25 -8.09 9.27 18.18
N GLY A 26 -8.29 10.58 18.31
CA GLY A 26 -7.92 11.56 17.29
C GLY A 26 -8.95 11.74 16.16
N SER A 27 -10.06 10.99 16.20
CA SER A 27 -11.19 11.19 15.28
C SER A 27 -12.26 12.08 15.89
N PHE A 28 -13.07 12.70 15.03
CA PHE A 28 -14.23 13.50 15.42
C PHE A 28 -15.48 13.08 14.66
N LYS A 29 -16.66 13.19 15.26
CA LYS A 29 -17.93 12.93 14.57
C LYS A 29 -18.35 14.12 13.73
N LEU A 30 -18.87 13.84 12.54
CA LEU A 30 -19.55 14.84 11.72
C LEU A 30 -20.89 15.21 12.38
N PRO A 31 -21.18 16.52 12.56
CA PRO A 31 -22.44 16.96 13.15
C PRO A 31 -23.66 16.41 12.39
N GLY A 32 -24.65 15.89 13.11
CA GLY A 32 -25.86 15.28 12.54
C GLY A 32 -25.67 13.90 11.88
N LEU A 33 -24.47 13.32 11.88
CA LEU A 33 -24.18 12.01 11.27
C LEU A 33 -23.53 11.06 12.28
N ASN A 34 -23.77 9.76 12.11
CA ASN A 34 -23.02 8.73 12.85
C ASN A 34 -21.72 8.35 12.11
N THR A 35 -20.97 9.35 11.65
CA THR A 35 -19.73 9.16 10.90
C THR A 35 -18.59 9.82 11.65
N SER A 36 -17.57 9.03 11.98
CA SER A 36 -16.31 9.52 12.54
C SER A 36 -15.31 9.77 11.43
N VAL A 37 -14.58 10.88 11.51
CA VAL A 37 -13.54 11.29 10.56
C VAL A 37 -12.21 11.42 11.29
N THR A 38 -11.15 10.89 10.69
CA THR A 38 -9.77 11.09 11.13
C THR A 38 -9.01 11.79 10.02
N LEU A 39 -8.36 12.90 10.35
CA LEU A 39 -7.39 13.57 9.49
C LEU A 39 -6.00 13.29 10.06
N GLY A 40 -5.05 12.92 9.21
CA GLY A 40 -3.70 12.63 9.66
C GLY A 40 -2.69 12.69 8.54
N GLY A 41 -1.43 12.41 8.87
CA GLY A 41 -0.33 12.57 7.94
C GLY A 41 0.96 12.86 8.67
N TYR A 42 1.97 13.26 7.91
CA TYR A 42 3.24 13.74 8.44
C TYR A 42 3.96 14.62 7.42
N VAL A 43 4.84 15.49 7.91
CA VAL A 43 5.82 16.20 7.08
C VAL A 43 7.16 15.51 7.26
N LYS A 44 7.88 15.27 6.16
CA LYS A 44 9.20 14.65 6.16
C LYS A 44 10.15 15.47 5.29
N LEU A 45 11.37 15.67 5.76
CA LEU A 45 12.49 16.16 4.96
C LEU A 45 13.47 15.00 4.78
N ASP A 46 13.74 14.66 3.53
CA ASP A 46 14.75 13.68 3.15
C ASP A 46 16.02 14.41 2.68
N ALA A 47 17.17 13.88 3.09
CA ALA A 47 18.50 14.31 2.67
C ALA A 47 19.25 13.07 2.19
N VAL A 48 19.55 13.01 0.91
CA VAL A 48 20.16 11.84 0.26
C VAL A 48 21.51 12.24 -0.31
N PHE A 49 22.51 11.39 -0.08
CA PHE A 49 23.83 11.52 -0.68
C PHE A 49 24.11 10.27 -1.54
N SER A 50 24.37 10.49 -2.83
CA SER A 50 24.60 9.41 -3.80
C SER A 50 26.04 9.42 -4.33
N ASN A 51 26.68 8.25 -4.29
CA ASN A 51 27.99 8.02 -4.91
C ASN A 51 28.18 6.54 -5.31
N PRO A 52 28.21 6.21 -6.63
CA PRO A 52 27.92 7.10 -7.75
C PRO A 52 26.46 7.61 -7.71
N SER A 53 26.19 8.70 -8.41
CA SER A 53 24.81 9.14 -8.67
C SER A 53 24.17 8.28 -9.76
N ALA A 54 22.84 8.21 -9.74
CA ALA A 54 22.05 7.47 -10.70
C ALA A 54 21.83 8.22 -12.04
N GLY A 55 22.36 9.43 -12.23
CA GLY A 55 22.21 10.19 -13.48
C GLY A 55 21.50 11.55 -13.34
N VAL A 56 21.49 12.32 -14.42
CA VAL A 56 20.63 13.50 -14.58
C VAL A 56 19.15 13.06 -14.67
N ASP A 57 18.25 13.86 -14.07
CA ASP A 57 16.79 13.67 -14.09
C ASP A 57 16.29 12.30 -13.59
N THR A 58 17.10 11.64 -12.76
CA THR A 58 16.77 10.34 -12.17
C THR A 58 16.06 10.50 -10.83
N LYS A 59 15.11 9.60 -10.55
CA LYS A 59 14.57 9.42 -9.19
C LYS A 59 15.51 8.61 -8.30
N GLY A 60 16.51 7.94 -8.88
CA GLY A 60 17.48 7.11 -8.15
C GLY A 60 18.38 7.86 -7.18
N ASP A 61 18.43 9.20 -7.25
CA ASP A 61 19.15 10.05 -6.28
C ASP A 61 18.22 10.67 -5.22
N LEU A 62 16.92 10.33 -5.25
CA LEU A 62 15.93 10.73 -4.24
C LEU A 62 15.60 9.59 -3.27
N PHE A 63 15.79 8.36 -3.70
CA PHE A 63 15.59 7.11 -2.95
C PHE A 63 16.18 5.95 -3.76
N LEU A 64 16.35 4.78 -3.16
CA LEU A 64 16.83 3.60 -3.87
C LEU A 64 15.84 3.18 -4.97
N ASP A 65 16.24 3.37 -6.23
CA ASP A 65 15.57 2.77 -7.40
C ASP A 65 16.50 1.71 -8.01
N PRO A 66 16.20 0.40 -7.82
CA PRO A 66 17.03 -0.67 -8.35
C PRO A 66 17.18 -0.64 -9.87
N THR A 67 16.21 -0.08 -10.61
CA THR A 67 16.25 -0.01 -12.07
C THR A 67 17.18 1.09 -12.57
N ALA A 68 17.52 2.06 -11.72
CA ALA A 68 18.44 3.15 -12.01
C ALA A 68 19.90 2.81 -11.63
N ILE A 69 20.15 1.61 -11.06
CA ILE A 69 21.51 1.16 -10.76
C ILE A 69 22.25 0.92 -12.08
N ALA A 70 23.21 1.80 -12.38
CA ALA A 70 23.97 1.72 -13.61
C ALA A 70 24.80 0.42 -13.67
N VAL A 71 24.71 -0.29 -14.80
CA VAL A 71 25.46 -1.52 -15.08
C VAL A 71 26.28 -1.39 -16.36
N GLY A 72 27.41 -2.08 -16.42
CA GLY A 72 28.27 -2.11 -17.61
C GLY A 72 29.47 -1.14 -17.56
N PRO A 73 30.29 -1.10 -18.63
CA PRO A 73 31.60 -0.45 -18.63
C PRO A 73 31.58 1.07 -18.40
N THR A 74 30.43 1.72 -18.61
CA THR A 74 30.25 3.17 -18.45
C THR A 74 29.37 3.53 -17.25
N ALA A 75 29.07 2.56 -16.38
CA ALA A 75 28.20 2.75 -15.24
C ALA A 75 28.73 3.85 -14.29
N GLY A 76 27.95 4.89 -14.06
CA GLY A 76 28.32 6.00 -13.17
C GLY A 76 29.48 6.87 -13.67
N ASN A 77 29.75 6.87 -14.98
CA ASN A 77 30.76 7.76 -15.55
C ASN A 77 30.37 9.22 -15.30
N ASN A 78 31.25 9.97 -14.62
CA ASN A 78 31.19 11.41 -14.36
C ASN A 78 30.07 11.93 -13.43
N GLU A 79 29.34 11.05 -12.73
CA GLU A 79 28.27 11.48 -11.81
C GLU A 79 28.48 10.88 -10.42
N ARG A 80 29.05 11.66 -9.51
CA ARG A 80 29.41 11.25 -8.14
C ARG A 80 29.13 12.36 -7.14
N ASN A 81 28.99 11.97 -5.88
CA ASN A 81 28.89 12.89 -4.74
C ASN A 81 27.72 13.88 -4.87
N GLN A 82 26.56 13.40 -5.32
CA GLN A 82 25.37 14.23 -5.43
C GLN A 82 24.63 14.29 -4.10
N VAL A 83 24.07 15.46 -3.80
CA VAL A 83 23.18 15.67 -2.65
C VAL A 83 21.82 16.11 -3.16
N LYS A 84 20.76 15.47 -2.66
CA LYS A 84 19.38 15.87 -2.92
C LYS A 84 18.64 16.06 -1.60
N PHE A 85 17.84 17.11 -1.55
CA PHE A 85 16.89 17.36 -0.47
C PHE A 85 15.47 17.36 -1.03
N GLY A 86 14.51 16.85 -0.28
CA GLY A 86 13.12 16.85 -0.72
C GLY A 86 12.14 16.61 0.41
N ALA A 87 10.90 17.09 0.22
CA ALA A 87 9.79 16.83 1.14
C ALA A 87 8.68 15.97 0.51
N ARG A 88 9.01 15.28 -0.60
CA ARG A 88 8.06 14.54 -1.45
C ARG A 88 7.32 13.43 -0.71
N GLU A 89 7.96 12.85 0.31
CA GLU A 89 7.36 11.80 1.12
C GLU A 89 6.35 12.32 2.16
N SER A 90 6.21 13.63 2.35
CA SER A 90 5.16 14.15 3.24
C SER A 90 3.79 13.59 2.84
N ARG A 91 3.01 13.12 3.82
CA ARG A 91 1.73 12.46 3.59
C ARG A 91 0.58 13.19 4.23
N LEU A 92 -0.57 13.06 3.59
CA LEU A 92 -1.86 13.45 4.12
C LEU A 92 -2.84 12.30 3.89
N PHE A 93 -3.68 12.01 4.88
CA PHE A 93 -4.78 11.09 4.72
C PHE A 93 -6.05 11.54 5.44
N VAL A 94 -7.16 11.01 4.93
CA VAL A 94 -8.48 11.04 5.56
C VAL A 94 -8.94 9.60 5.74
N LYS A 95 -9.52 9.32 6.92
CA LYS A 95 -10.24 8.07 7.18
C LYS A 95 -11.64 8.39 7.66
N THR A 96 -12.61 7.56 7.27
CA THR A 96 -13.94 7.61 7.87
C THR A 96 -14.33 6.25 8.44
N ASN A 97 -15.18 6.27 9.47
CA ASN A 97 -15.86 5.10 10.01
C ASN A 97 -17.33 5.46 10.23
N THR A 98 -18.22 4.70 9.60
CA THR A 98 -19.67 4.86 9.72
C THR A 98 -20.26 3.50 10.09
N PRO A 99 -20.75 3.32 11.32
CA PRO A 99 -21.46 2.09 11.69
C PRO A 99 -22.74 1.94 10.86
N THR A 100 -22.93 0.77 10.25
CA THR A 100 -24.13 0.43 9.46
C THR A 100 -24.75 -0.88 9.94
N SER A 101 -25.96 -1.21 9.47
CA SER A 101 -26.60 -2.50 9.76
C SER A 101 -25.85 -3.71 9.17
N MET A 102 -24.98 -3.49 8.18
CA MET A 102 -24.16 -4.54 7.54
C MET A 102 -22.75 -4.64 8.16
N GLY A 103 -22.47 -3.90 9.24
CA GLY A 103 -21.14 -3.73 9.82
C GLY A 103 -20.58 -2.33 9.57
N ASP A 104 -19.35 -2.10 10.01
CA ASP A 104 -18.70 -0.80 9.87
C ASP A 104 -18.29 -0.55 8.41
N LEU A 105 -18.74 0.59 7.86
CA LEU A 105 -18.22 1.15 6.62
C LEU A 105 -17.00 2.00 6.95
N ASN A 106 -15.81 1.55 6.55
CA ASN A 106 -14.58 2.33 6.70
C ASN A 106 -14.10 2.81 5.34
N THR A 107 -13.62 4.05 5.25
CA THR A 107 -12.95 4.55 4.04
C THR A 107 -11.58 5.12 4.36
N HIS A 108 -10.69 5.08 3.38
CA HIS A 108 -9.36 5.65 3.49
C HIS A 108 -8.92 6.27 2.16
N VAL A 109 -8.53 7.54 2.22
CA VAL A 109 -7.89 8.25 1.12
C VAL A 109 -6.55 8.77 1.61
N GLU A 110 -5.47 8.48 0.91
CA GLU A 110 -4.10 8.89 1.25
C GLU A 110 -3.35 9.40 0.04
N PHE A 111 -2.52 10.42 0.25
CA PHE A 111 -1.72 11.07 -0.78
C PHE A 111 -0.27 11.31 -0.33
N ASP A 112 0.62 11.42 -1.31
CA ASP A 112 1.98 11.98 -1.17
C ASP A 112 2.29 12.97 -2.30
N PHE A 113 3.52 13.50 -2.35
CA PHE A 113 3.98 14.45 -3.35
C PHE A 113 5.01 13.83 -4.32
N TYR A 114 4.92 12.52 -4.58
CA TYR A 114 5.74 11.83 -5.60
C TYR A 114 5.00 11.70 -6.95
N GLY A 115 4.10 12.65 -7.26
CA GLY A 115 3.44 12.75 -8.56
C GLY A 115 4.36 13.27 -9.66
N ALA A 116 3.79 13.95 -10.65
CA ALA A 116 4.57 14.56 -11.73
C ALA A 116 5.50 15.64 -11.18
N ASP A 117 6.79 15.56 -11.52
CA ASP A 117 7.81 16.51 -11.06
C ASP A 117 7.80 17.79 -11.93
N GLY A 118 8.00 18.95 -11.30
CA GLY A 118 8.41 20.19 -11.96
C GLY A 118 9.93 20.25 -12.15
N ASN A 119 10.50 21.44 -12.25
CA ASN A 119 11.96 21.63 -12.28
C ASN A 119 12.50 22.16 -10.95
N GLU A 120 13.70 21.74 -10.57
CA GLU A 120 14.36 22.21 -9.36
C GLU A 120 14.94 23.64 -9.48
N SER A 121 15.02 24.20 -10.69
CA SER A 121 15.67 25.50 -10.94
C SER A 121 14.77 26.73 -10.70
N VAL A 122 13.45 26.55 -10.67
CA VAL A 122 12.49 27.65 -10.50
C VAL A 122 11.63 27.45 -9.26
N SER A 123 10.69 26.50 -9.29
CA SER A 123 9.69 26.32 -8.22
C SER A 123 9.92 25.07 -7.38
N ASN A 124 10.69 24.10 -7.88
CA ASN A 124 10.84 22.77 -7.28
C ASN A 124 9.49 22.16 -6.89
N SER A 125 8.47 22.34 -7.73
CA SER A 125 7.11 21.88 -7.45
C SER A 125 6.94 20.40 -7.71
N HIS A 126 6.07 19.73 -6.94
CA HIS A 126 5.74 18.32 -7.13
C HIS A 126 4.23 18.09 -7.17
N GLY A 127 3.81 17.19 -8.06
CA GLY A 127 2.42 16.80 -8.20
C GLY A 127 1.94 15.96 -7.03
N PHE A 128 0.68 16.20 -6.63
CA PHE A 128 -0.01 15.39 -5.64
C PHE A 128 -0.37 14.03 -6.25
N ARG A 129 -0.05 12.94 -5.55
CA ARG A 129 -0.26 11.57 -6.03
C ARG A 129 -1.14 10.79 -5.09
N LEU A 130 -2.15 10.13 -5.67
CA LEU A 130 -3.02 9.22 -4.94
C LEU A 130 -2.26 7.93 -4.57
N ARG A 131 -2.26 7.58 -3.29
CA ARG A 131 -1.68 6.33 -2.78
C ARG A 131 -2.77 5.30 -2.54
N HIS A 132 -3.72 5.63 -1.66
CA HIS A 132 -4.86 4.80 -1.30
C HIS A 132 -6.17 5.55 -1.54
N ALA A 133 -7.17 4.84 -2.06
CA ALA A 133 -8.56 5.29 -2.12
C ALA A 133 -9.46 4.05 -2.11
N TYR A 134 -9.86 3.60 -0.94
CA TYR A 134 -10.70 2.40 -0.82
C TYR A 134 -11.71 2.50 0.32
N GLY A 135 -12.73 1.67 0.22
CA GLY A 135 -13.71 1.41 1.27
C GLY A 135 -13.70 -0.05 1.70
N THR A 136 -14.10 -0.31 2.93
CA THR A 136 -14.39 -1.65 3.43
C THR A 136 -15.76 -1.66 4.09
N LEU A 137 -16.51 -2.72 3.87
CA LEU A 137 -17.78 -2.98 4.54
C LEU A 137 -17.81 -4.46 4.90
N SER A 138 -17.80 -4.75 6.20
CA SER A 138 -17.63 -6.13 6.69
C SER A 138 -16.38 -6.77 6.06
N ASN A 139 -16.54 -7.90 5.37
CA ASN A 139 -15.44 -8.64 4.75
C ASN A 139 -15.06 -8.16 3.34
N PHE A 140 -15.79 -7.18 2.79
CA PHE A 140 -15.58 -6.69 1.43
C PHE A 140 -14.72 -5.42 1.41
N LEU A 141 -13.82 -5.34 0.43
CA LEU A 141 -13.02 -4.16 0.10
C LEU A 141 -13.19 -3.81 -1.37
N ALA A 142 -13.30 -2.51 -1.69
CA ALA A 142 -13.25 -2.01 -3.06
C ALA A 142 -12.45 -0.69 -3.13
N GLY A 143 -11.62 -0.57 -4.16
CA GLY A 143 -10.84 0.64 -4.46
C GLY A 143 -9.35 0.36 -4.61
N GLN A 144 -8.53 1.41 -4.58
CA GLN A 144 -7.08 1.33 -4.75
C GLN A 144 -6.36 1.15 -3.42
N THR A 145 -5.66 0.02 -3.27
CA THR A 145 -4.81 -0.27 -2.12
C THR A 145 -3.75 -1.30 -2.46
N TRP A 146 -2.93 -1.70 -1.48
CA TRP A 146 -1.93 -2.76 -1.62
C TRP A 146 -2.52 -4.02 -2.24
N THR A 147 -1.82 -4.61 -3.22
CA THR A 147 -2.19 -5.91 -3.82
C THR A 147 -2.43 -6.97 -2.73
N ASN A 148 -3.35 -7.90 -2.97
CA ASN A 148 -3.53 -9.07 -2.11
C ASN A 148 -2.33 -10.05 -2.24
N PHE A 149 -1.49 -9.90 -3.26
CA PHE A 149 -0.28 -10.68 -3.47
C PHE A 149 0.93 -10.17 -2.65
N MET A 150 0.74 -9.20 -1.75
CA MET A 150 1.78 -8.72 -0.83
C MET A 150 1.33 -8.78 0.63
N ASN A 151 2.30 -8.87 1.55
CA ASN A 151 2.07 -8.69 2.98
C ASN A 151 2.81 -7.42 3.47
N PRO A 152 2.11 -6.28 3.63
CA PRO A 152 2.76 -5.06 4.09
C PRO A 152 3.44 -5.19 5.46
N ALA A 153 3.00 -6.11 6.31
CA ALA A 153 3.58 -6.30 7.64
C ALA A 153 4.97 -6.96 7.62
N SER A 154 5.34 -7.66 6.54
CA SER A 154 6.68 -8.25 6.40
C SER A 154 7.71 -7.27 5.81
N LEU A 155 7.30 -6.05 5.45
CA LEU A 155 8.24 -5.02 5.04
C LEU A 155 9.08 -4.60 6.25
N PRO A 156 10.42 -4.59 6.18
CA PRO A 156 11.27 -4.00 7.21
C PRO A 156 11.06 -2.49 7.27
N ASP A 157 11.33 -1.92 8.44
CA ASP A 157 11.28 -0.47 8.61
C ASP A 157 12.55 0.14 7.99
N THR A 158 12.38 0.93 6.92
CA THR A 158 13.48 1.62 6.23
C THR A 158 13.27 3.13 6.24
N LEU A 159 14.37 3.88 6.33
CA LEU A 159 14.33 5.33 6.16
C LEU A 159 14.16 5.73 4.68
N ASP A 160 14.78 4.94 3.79
CA ASP A 160 14.72 5.12 2.33
C ASP A 160 13.33 4.79 1.78
N PHE A 161 12.81 5.65 0.92
CA PHE A 161 11.45 5.55 0.38
C PHE A 161 11.27 4.40 -0.62
N GLY A 162 12.33 4.02 -1.34
CA GLY A 162 12.28 2.92 -2.31
C GLY A 162 12.05 1.56 -1.65
N GLY A 163 12.42 1.45 -0.38
CA GLY A 163 12.30 0.23 0.39
C GLY A 163 13.29 -0.85 -0.03
N PRO A 164 13.20 -2.05 0.55
CA PRO A 164 14.11 -3.14 0.23
C PRO A 164 13.83 -3.76 -1.14
N VAL A 165 14.90 -4.16 -1.83
CA VAL A 165 14.82 -4.91 -3.09
C VAL A 165 14.26 -6.31 -2.86
N GLY A 166 13.50 -6.84 -3.83
CA GLY A 166 12.97 -8.20 -3.82
C GLY A 166 11.62 -8.36 -3.11
N GLN A 167 10.99 -7.26 -2.70
CA GLN A 167 9.62 -7.26 -2.19
C GLN A 167 8.62 -7.04 -3.31
N ILE A 168 7.45 -7.67 -3.20
CA ILE A 168 6.28 -7.29 -4.00
C ILE A 168 5.76 -5.97 -3.43
N PHE A 169 5.71 -4.93 -4.26
CA PHE A 169 5.31 -3.60 -3.84
C PHE A 169 4.42 -2.96 -4.90
N ASP A 170 3.11 -3.14 -4.75
CA ASP A 170 2.16 -2.64 -5.73
C ASP A 170 0.84 -2.21 -5.10
N ARG A 171 0.25 -1.15 -5.65
CA ARG A 171 -1.08 -0.65 -5.30
C ARG A 171 -1.90 -0.55 -6.56
N GLN A 172 -3.02 -1.25 -6.54
CA GLN A 172 -3.91 -1.34 -7.69
C GLN A 172 -5.36 -1.22 -7.24
N ALA A 173 -6.22 -0.77 -8.16
CA ALA A 173 -7.66 -0.86 -7.96
C ALA A 173 -8.05 -2.34 -7.86
N GLN A 174 -8.83 -2.70 -6.85
CA GLN A 174 -9.22 -4.08 -6.60
C GLN A 174 -10.61 -4.18 -5.96
N VAL A 175 -11.21 -5.36 -6.11
CA VAL A 175 -12.27 -5.84 -5.22
C VAL A 175 -11.76 -7.08 -4.49
N ARG A 176 -11.94 -7.12 -3.18
CA ARG A 176 -11.37 -8.19 -2.34
C ARG A 176 -12.33 -8.63 -1.26
N TRP A 177 -12.47 -9.94 -1.10
CA TRP A 177 -13.12 -10.56 0.06
C TRP A 177 -12.06 -11.04 1.04
N THR A 178 -12.25 -10.78 2.35
CA THR A 178 -11.36 -11.26 3.41
C THR A 178 -12.17 -11.94 4.51
N GLN A 179 -11.93 -13.23 4.72
CA GLN A 179 -12.64 -14.06 5.68
C GLN A 179 -11.72 -14.46 6.84
N PRO A 180 -12.03 -14.06 8.09
CA PRO A 180 -11.32 -14.56 9.25
C PRO A 180 -11.68 -16.03 9.53
N PHE A 181 -10.75 -16.77 10.12
CA PHE A 181 -10.95 -18.11 10.65
C PHE A 181 -10.24 -18.29 12.01
N GLY A 182 -10.67 -19.30 12.76
CA GLY A 182 -10.22 -19.55 14.12
C GLY A 182 -10.93 -18.64 15.13
N GLY A 183 -11.82 -19.23 15.93
CA GLY A 183 -12.55 -18.52 16.99
C GLY A 183 -11.75 -18.41 18.30
N SER A 184 -12.38 -17.85 19.33
CA SER A 184 -11.80 -17.63 20.67
C SER A 184 -11.19 -18.87 21.36
N ARG A 185 -11.45 -20.08 20.85
CA ARG A 185 -10.97 -21.36 21.40
C ARG A 185 -10.05 -22.14 20.45
N SER A 186 -9.70 -21.56 19.29
CA SER A 186 -8.86 -22.24 18.30
C SER A 186 -7.38 -22.04 18.61
N THR A 187 -6.58 -23.10 18.51
CA THR A 187 -5.11 -23.05 18.60
C THR A 187 -4.48 -22.47 17.33
N MET A 188 -5.25 -22.34 16.24
CA MET A 188 -4.86 -21.67 15.00
C MET A 188 -5.93 -20.66 14.60
N SER A 189 -5.51 -19.42 14.36
CA SER A 189 -6.38 -18.36 13.85
C SER A 189 -5.72 -17.63 12.70
N GLY A 190 -6.51 -16.89 11.94
CA GLY A 190 -5.99 -16.22 10.75
C GLY A 190 -7.09 -15.66 9.87
N GLN A 191 -6.75 -15.44 8.62
CA GLN A 191 -7.68 -14.98 7.60
C GLN A 191 -7.25 -15.48 6.23
N TRP A 192 -8.20 -15.65 5.32
CA TRP A 192 -7.91 -15.82 3.90
C TRP A 192 -8.62 -14.74 3.09
N SER A 193 -8.08 -14.41 1.93
CA SER A 193 -8.66 -13.42 1.04
C SER A 193 -8.48 -13.81 -0.42
N VAL A 194 -9.44 -13.38 -1.23
CA VAL A 194 -9.40 -13.49 -2.69
C VAL A 194 -9.72 -12.14 -3.29
N GLY A 195 -8.99 -11.76 -4.34
CA GLY A 195 -9.08 -10.46 -4.99
C GLY A 195 -9.12 -10.57 -6.50
N LEU A 196 -9.80 -9.61 -7.11
CA LEU A 196 -9.68 -9.27 -8.52
C LEU A 196 -9.04 -7.88 -8.60
N GLU A 197 -7.92 -7.78 -9.28
CA GLU A 197 -7.08 -6.58 -9.33
C GLU A 197 -6.94 -6.06 -10.75
N ASN A 198 -6.77 -4.74 -10.88
CA ASN A 198 -6.58 -4.08 -12.17
C ASN A 198 -5.30 -4.58 -12.85
N PRO A 199 -5.38 -5.27 -13.99
CA PRO A 199 -4.22 -5.84 -14.64
C PRO A 199 -3.39 -4.73 -15.31
N GLU A 200 -2.08 -4.91 -15.34
CA GLU A 200 -1.19 -4.10 -16.17
C GLU A 200 0.07 -4.90 -16.54
N THR A 201 0.29 -5.13 -17.84
CA THR A 201 1.46 -5.84 -18.35
C THR A 201 2.56 -4.84 -18.75
N VAL A 202 3.68 -4.87 -18.02
CA VAL A 202 4.93 -4.24 -18.45
C VAL A 202 5.76 -5.27 -19.20
N ALA A 203 6.03 -5.02 -20.48
CA ALA A 203 6.84 -5.87 -21.33
C ALA A 203 8.23 -5.25 -21.53
N GLN A 204 9.26 -6.10 -21.51
CA GLN A 204 10.61 -5.74 -21.91
C GLN A 204 11.04 -6.67 -23.04
N ILE A 205 11.24 -6.09 -24.23
CA ILE A 205 11.70 -6.84 -25.40
C ILE A 205 13.23 -6.87 -25.37
N PRO A 206 13.87 -8.04 -25.56
CA PRO A 206 15.33 -8.12 -25.64
C PRO A 206 15.90 -7.14 -26.68
N GLY A 207 16.82 -6.28 -26.25
CA GLY A 207 17.41 -5.23 -27.11
C GLY A 207 16.48 -4.06 -27.44
N GLY A 208 15.26 -4.06 -26.91
CA GLY A 208 14.28 -2.97 -27.04
C GLY A 208 14.03 -2.24 -25.72
N ALA A 209 13.14 -1.25 -25.79
CA ALA A 209 12.67 -0.52 -24.60
C ALA A 209 11.66 -1.34 -23.80
N SER A 210 11.58 -1.08 -22.50
CA SER A 210 10.46 -1.52 -21.67
C SER A 210 9.25 -0.61 -21.92
N PHE A 211 8.05 -1.20 -22.00
CA PHE A 211 6.81 -0.46 -22.23
C PHE A 211 5.63 -1.10 -21.51
N ARG A 212 4.58 -0.29 -21.33
CA ARG A 212 3.26 -0.76 -20.89
C ARG A 212 2.47 -1.23 -22.10
N ALA A 213 1.97 -2.46 -22.05
CA ALA A 213 1.22 -3.03 -23.15
C ALA A 213 -0.19 -2.44 -23.25
N ASP A 214 -0.81 -2.09 -22.11
CA ASP A 214 -2.14 -1.48 -22.01
C ASP A 214 -3.22 -2.19 -22.85
N ASP A 215 -3.18 -3.53 -22.85
CA ASP A 215 -4.10 -4.37 -23.62
C ASP A 215 -4.37 -5.70 -22.88
N ASP A 216 -4.46 -5.61 -21.56
CA ASP A 216 -4.88 -6.68 -20.66
C ASP A 216 -6.42 -6.82 -20.68
N ARG A 217 -6.93 -8.07 -20.73
CA ARG A 217 -8.37 -8.35 -20.95
C ARG A 217 -9.08 -8.97 -19.75
N PHE A 218 -8.32 -9.47 -18.79
CA PHE A 218 -8.85 -10.13 -17.60
C PHE A 218 -8.19 -9.53 -16.37
N PRO A 219 -8.92 -9.37 -15.25
CA PRO A 219 -8.31 -8.95 -13.99
C PRO A 219 -7.27 -9.96 -13.52
N ASP A 220 -6.28 -9.45 -12.79
CA ASP A 220 -5.34 -10.29 -12.06
C ASP A 220 -6.10 -10.94 -10.89
N ILE A 221 -5.99 -12.26 -10.75
CA ILE A 221 -6.65 -13.01 -9.68
C ILE A 221 -5.63 -13.30 -8.59
N THR A 222 -5.92 -12.85 -7.38
CA THR A 222 -5.02 -12.98 -6.24
C THR A 222 -5.67 -13.72 -5.08
N GLY A 223 -4.87 -14.50 -4.36
CA GLY A 223 -5.30 -15.21 -3.17
C GLY A 223 -4.26 -15.08 -2.06
N GLN A 224 -4.71 -15.05 -0.82
CA GLN A 224 -3.84 -15.05 0.36
C GLN A 224 -4.44 -15.89 1.48
N VAL A 225 -3.58 -16.53 2.26
CA VAL A 225 -3.91 -17.06 3.58
C VAL A 225 -2.86 -16.59 4.60
N MET A 226 -3.29 -16.00 5.70
CA MET A 226 -2.45 -15.58 6.82
C MET A 226 -2.77 -16.42 8.06
N PHE A 227 -1.73 -16.88 8.73
CA PHE A 227 -1.79 -17.65 9.96
C PHE A 227 -1.17 -16.87 11.11
N ASN A 228 -1.90 -16.74 12.21
CA ASN A 228 -1.37 -16.36 13.51
C ASN A 228 -0.97 -17.66 14.22
N THR A 229 0.34 -17.83 14.43
CA THR A 229 0.92 -19.02 15.07
C THR A 229 1.58 -18.63 16.39
N SER A 230 1.98 -19.62 17.18
CA SER A 230 2.76 -19.39 18.41
C SER A 230 4.15 -18.80 18.15
N ILE A 231 4.70 -18.99 16.95
CA ILE A 231 6.04 -18.52 16.57
C ILE A 231 6.02 -17.20 15.78
N GLY A 232 4.83 -16.67 15.46
CA GLY A 232 4.70 -15.44 14.68
C GLY A 232 3.59 -15.50 13.65
N LYS A 233 3.61 -14.53 12.72
CA LYS A 233 2.63 -14.44 11.64
C LYS A 233 3.27 -14.89 10.34
N ILE A 234 2.62 -15.81 9.64
CA ILE A 234 3.08 -16.34 8.35
C ILE A 234 1.96 -16.20 7.34
N SER A 235 2.27 -15.76 6.13
CA SER A 235 1.32 -15.66 5.04
C SER A 235 1.82 -16.33 3.77
N MET A 236 0.88 -16.92 3.03
CA MET A 236 1.10 -17.46 1.70
C MET A 236 0.18 -16.73 0.73
N HIS A 237 0.69 -16.45 -0.46
CA HIS A 237 0.01 -15.68 -1.50
C HIS A 237 0.13 -16.38 -2.84
N GLY A 238 -0.90 -16.23 -3.66
CA GLY A 238 -0.94 -16.70 -5.05
C GLY A 238 -1.45 -15.61 -5.97
N LEU A 239 -0.91 -15.58 -7.19
CA LEU A 239 -1.31 -14.73 -8.29
C LEU A 239 -1.51 -15.60 -9.53
N VAL A 240 -2.58 -15.36 -10.26
CA VAL A 240 -2.80 -15.85 -11.61
C VAL A 240 -3.20 -14.67 -12.48
N ARG A 241 -2.50 -14.48 -13.60
CA ARG A 241 -2.80 -13.40 -14.52
C ARG A 241 -2.56 -13.76 -15.97
N GLN A 242 -3.19 -13.01 -16.87
CA GLN A 242 -2.85 -13.04 -18.28
C GLN A 242 -1.78 -11.97 -18.53
N VAL A 243 -0.65 -12.38 -19.08
CA VAL A 243 0.37 -11.49 -19.61
C VAL A 243 0.10 -11.36 -21.09
N ARG A 244 -0.19 -10.14 -21.54
CA ARG A 244 -0.50 -9.87 -22.95
C ARG A 244 0.34 -8.72 -23.49
N VAL A 245 0.88 -8.92 -24.68
CA VAL A 245 1.65 -7.92 -25.42
C VAL A 245 1.03 -7.78 -26.79
N ASP A 246 0.51 -6.60 -27.08
CA ASP A 246 0.04 -6.16 -28.38
C ASP A 246 0.03 -4.64 -28.34
N SER A 247 1.10 -4.02 -28.84
CA SER A 247 1.33 -2.59 -28.65
C SER A 247 2.04 -1.99 -29.86
N ALA A 248 1.68 -0.75 -30.19
CA ALA A 248 2.37 0.03 -31.22
C ALA A 248 3.86 0.24 -30.90
N ALA A 249 4.26 0.14 -29.62
CA ALA A 249 5.66 0.20 -29.21
C ALA A 249 6.49 -1.01 -29.68
N ALA A 250 5.82 -2.14 -29.95
CA ALA A 250 6.45 -3.35 -30.49
C ALA A 250 5.48 -4.09 -31.44
N PRO A 251 5.23 -3.57 -32.66
CA PRO A 251 4.19 -4.07 -33.56
C PRO A 251 4.36 -5.54 -33.99
N ALA A 252 5.59 -6.06 -33.93
CA ALA A 252 5.89 -7.47 -34.23
C ALA A 252 5.71 -8.41 -33.01
N ALA A 253 5.60 -7.86 -31.80
CA ALA A 253 5.44 -8.62 -30.57
C ALA A 253 3.95 -8.71 -30.21
N VAL A 254 3.26 -9.69 -30.78
CA VAL A 254 1.87 -10.02 -30.43
C VAL A 254 1.86 -11.38 -29.73
N SER A 255 1.53 -11.40 -28.44
CA SER A 255 1.49 -12.63 -27.65
C SER A 255 0.57 -12.53 -26.45
N GLN A 256 0.03 -13.67 -26.03
CA GLN A 256 -0.73 -13.77 -24.78
C GLN A 256 -0.42 -15.11 -24.10
N LYS A 257 -0.20 -15.08 -22.79
CA LYS A 257 0.00 -16.29 -21.97
C LYS A 257 -0.58 -16.08 -20.58
N TRP A 258 -1.03 -17.17 -19.96
CA TRP A 258 -1.32 -17.17 -18.54
C TRP A 258 -0.05 -17.48 -17.76
N GLY A 259 0.20 -16.71 -16.71
CA GLY A 259 1.30 -16.88 -15.78
C GLY A 259 0.78 -16.87 -14.34
N GLY A 260 1.61 -17.39 -13.44
CA GLY A 260 1.31 -17.39 -12.03
C GLY A 260 2.53 -17.12 -11.19
N ALA A 261 2.28 -16.72 -9.95
CA ALA A 261 3.32 -16.52 -8.95
C ALA A 261 2.80 -16.95 -7.58
N VAL A 262 3.75 -17.33 -6.72
CA VAL A 262 3.52 -17.62 -5.31
C VAL A 262 4.46 -16.77 -4.47
N SER A 263 4.01 -16.39 -3.27
CA SER A 263 4.85 -15.70 -2.29
C SER A 263 4.59 -16.24 -0.90
N VAL A 264 5.64 -16.31 -0.08
CA VAL A 264 5.57 -16.59 1.35
C VAL A 264 6.22 -15.45 2.09
N ALA A 265 5.54 -14.95 3.12
CA ALA A 265 6.05 -13.87 3.95
C ALA A 265 5.81 -14.15 5.44
N GLY A 266 6.59 -13.52 6.31
CA GLY A 266 6.40 -13.68 7.74
C GLY A 266 7.04 -12.59 8.59
N VAL A 267 6.52 -12.50 9.82
CA VAL A 267 7.03 -11.67 10.91
C VAL A 267 7.13 -12.57 12.14
N ILE A 268 8.36 -12.84 12.55
CA ILE A 268 8.72 -13.76 13.62
C ILE A 268 9.30 -12.94 14.78
N PRO A 269 8.65 -12.88 15.95
CA PRO A 269 9.22 -12.24 17.12
C PRO A 269 10.57 -12.88 17.48
N ALA A 270 11.55 -12.04 17.76
CA ALA A 270 12.87 -12.45 18.22
C ALA A 270 13.01 -12.14 19.73
N VAL A 271 14.04 -11.40 20.14
CA VAL A 271 14.29 -11.07 21.54
C VAL A 271 13.75 -9.67 21.86
N GLY A 272 12.97 -9.56 22.94
CA GLY A 272 12.47 -8.28 23.41
C GLY A 272 11.49 -7.63 22.43
N LYS A 273 11.91 -6.52 21.80
CA LYS A 273 11.11 -5.79 20.79
C LYS A 273 11.53 -6.11 19.35
N ASP A 274 12.52 -6.96 19.18
CA ASP A 274 13.07 -7.27 17.87
C ASP A 274 12.19 -8.31 17.15
N ASP A 275 12.17 -8.23 15.82
CA ASP A 275 11.52 -9.20 14.96
C ASP A 275 12.40 -9.55 13.75
N PHE A 276 12.17 -10.73 13.18
CA PHE A 276 12.70 -11.16 11.90
C PHE A 276 11.58 -11.14 10.87
N ARG A 277 11.78 -10.39 9.78
CA ARG A 277 10.82 -10.29 8.67
C ARG A 277 11.41 -10.89 7.42
N PHE A 278 10.60 -11.62 6.67
CA PHE A 278 11.01 -12.22 5.40
C PHE A 278 9.88 -12.22 4.39
N THR A 279 10.25 -12.20 3.12
CA THR A 279 9.38 -12.48 1.97
C THR A 279 10.21 -13.23 0.93
N ALA A 280 9.63 -14.24 0.32
CA ALA A 280 10.21 -14.96 -0.81
C ALA A 280 9.13 -15.21 -1.85
N SER A 281 9.40 -14.85 -3.10
CA SER A 281 8.44 -14.95 -4.21
C SER A 281 9.04 -15.66 -5.41
N ALA A 282 8.23 -16.42 -6.12
CA ALA A 282 8.61 -17.10 -7.35
C ALA A 282 7.43 -17.12 -8.33
N GLY A 283 7.71 -16.98 -9.62
CA GLY A 283 6.71 -16.98 -10.68
C GLY A 283 7.32 -17.34 -12.04
N ASN A 284 6.48 -17.41 -13.06
CA ASN A 284 6.83 -17.90 -14.39
C ASN A 284 6.45 -16.94 -15.53
#